data_AF-A0A2T9Z9M5-F1
#
_entry.id   AF-A0A2T9Z9M5-F1
#
_cell.length_a   1.000
_cell.length_b   1.000
_cell.length_c   1.000
_cell.angle_alpha   90.00
_cell.angle_beta   90.00
_cell.angle_gamma   90.00
#
_symmetry.space_group_name_H-M   'P 1'
#
loop_
_entity.id
_entity.type
_entity.pdbx_description
1 polymer ?
#
loop_
_entity_poly.entity_id
_entity_poly.type
_entity_poly.pdbx_seq_one_letter_code
_entity_poly.pdbx_strand_id
1 'polypeptide(L)'
;MNEEELLPTQTEGYQVDAIAALSSHPLVLKEGITYRLKIRFKQVVLIFSWILIYLTFSLYHDLISGLKYLHQVKRKGIPVDRVEEMLGSYGPSETPYDKRFLPEEAPAGLLARGKYNVKSKFVDDDGIIHLEWSWVMEIKKDWS
;
A
#
# COMPACT_ATOMS: atom_id res chain seq x y z
N MET A 1 -27.77 5.06 33.10
CA MET A 1 -28.33 5.72 31.90
C MET A 1 -27.13 6.19 31.14
N ASN A 2 -26.88 5.49 30.03
CA ASN A 2 -25.61 5.49 29.31
C ASN A 2 -25.67 6.58 28.26
N GLU A 3 -24.66 7.44 28.22
CA GLU A 3 -24.34 8.21 27.03
C GLU A 3 -22.88 7.90 26.72
N GLU A 4 -22.68 6.82 25.95
CA GLU A 4 -21.44 6.58 25.22
C GLU A 4 -21.29 7.68 24.17
N GLU A 5 -20.48 8.68 24.48
CA GLU A 5 -19.93 9.58 23.47
C GLU A 5 -18.90 8.76 22.67
N LEU A 6 -19.33 8.26 21.50
CA LEU A 6 -18.48 7.61 20.53
C LEU A 6 -17.45 8.62 20.03
N LEU A 7 -16.27 8.63 20.67
CA LEU A 7 -15.11 9.37 20.17
C LEU A 7 -14.79 8.89 18.74
N PRO A 8 -14.60 9.79 17.77
CA PRO A 8 -14.12 9.40 16.46
C PRO A 8 -12.73 8.80 16.65
N THR A 9 -12.57 7.52 16.30
CA THR A 9 -11.30 6.81 16.33
C THR A 9 -10.42 7.35 15.20
N GLN A 10 -9.86 8.54 15.41
CA GLN A 10 -8.81 9.09 14.55
C GLN A 10 -7.49 8.45 14.97
N THR A 11 -7.16 7.30 14.37
CA THR A 11 -5.81 6.76 14.40
C THR A 11 -5.00 7.34 13.25
N GLU A 12 -3.92 8.03 13.60
CA GLU A 12 -2.92 8.60 12.69
C GLU A 12 -2.19 7.52 11.88
N GLY A 13 -1.85 7.85 10.63
CA GLY A 13 -0.84 7.16 9.83
C GLY A 13 -1.33 5.90 9.10
N TYR A 14 -1.81 6.09 7.87
CA TYR A 14 -2.54 5.14 7.00
C TYR A 14 -4.03 5.00 7.36
N GLN A 15 -4.90 5.11 6.35
CA GLN A 15 -6.25 4.55 6.44
C GLN A 15 -6.10 3.03 6.51
N VAL A 16 -5.90 2.50 7.71
CA VAL A 16 -5.91 1.06 7.99
C VAL A 16 -7.22 0.46 7.47
N ASP A 17 -8.31 1.22 7.55
CA ASP A 17 -9.62 0.88 6.99
C ASP A 17 -9.61 0.75 5.47
N ALA A 18 -8.86 1.59 4.74
CA ALA A 18 -8.76 1.50 3.29
C ALA A 18 -7.93 0.27 2.86
N ILE A 19 -6.87 -0.05 3.61
CA ILE A 19 -6.05 -1.26 3.37
C ILE A 19 -6.86 -2.53 3.69
N ALA A 20 -7.62 -2.52 4.80
CA ALA A 20 -8.54 -3.59 5.15
C ALA A 20 -9.69 -3.73 4.12
N ALA A 21 -10.17 -2.62 3.56
CA ALA A 21 -11.16 -2.61 2.49
C ALA A 21 -10.62 -3.24 1.20
N LEU A 22 -9.35 -3.03 0.85
CA LEU A 22 -8.70 -3.67 -0.30
C LEU A 22 -8.55 -5.19 -0.18
N SER A 23 -8.55 -5.72 1.06
CA SER A 23 -8.58 -7.16 1.29
C SER A 23 -9.97 -7.76 1.10
N SER A 24 -11.03 -6.98 1.35
CA SER A 24 -12.43 -7.43 1.28
C SER A 24 -13.09 -7.21 -0.08
N HIS A 25 -12.65 -6.20 -0.85
CA HIS A 25 -13.22 -5.85 -2.14
C HIS A 25 -12.18 -6.01 -3.25
N PRO A 26 -12.36 -6.97 -4.18
CA PRO A 26 -11.44 -7.15 -5.28
C PRO A 26 -11.48 -5.95 -6.24
N LEU A 27 -10.31 -5.48 -6.67
CA LEU A 27 -10.20 -4.51 -7.75
C LEU A 27 -10.51 -5.22 -9.08
N VAL A 28 -11.69 -4.94 -9.64
CA VAL A 28 -12.10 -5.50 -10.92
C VAL A 28 -11.48 -4.68 -12.05
N LEU A 29 -10.76 -5.36 -12.95
CA LEU A 29 -10.19 -4.76 -14.16
C LEU A 29 -10.74 -5.49 -15.39
N LYS A 30 -11.05 -4.71 -16.43
CA LYS A 30 -11.32 -5.27 -17.75
C LYS A 30 -10.02 -5.74 -18.41
N GLU A 31 -10.06 -6.88 -19.09
CA GLU A 31 -8.90 -7.41 -19.80
C GLU A 31 -8.37 -6.43 -20.87
N GLY A 32 -7.04 -6.34 -21.01
CA GLY A 32 -6.38 -5.48 -22.01
C GLY A 32 -6.46 -3.97 -21.72
N ILE A 33 -6.95 -3.54 -20.56
CA ILE A 33 -6.88 -2.12 -20.19
C ILE A 33 -5.51 -1.76 -19.65
N THR A 34 -5.06 -0.56 -19.97
CA THR A 34 -3.92 0.06 -19.30
C THR A 34 -4.37 0.70 -18.01
N TYR A 35 -3.78 0.32 -16.89
CA TYR A 35 -3.99 0.95 -15.59
C TYR A 35 -2.67 1.49 -15.05
N ARG A 36 -2.74 2.36 -14.04
CA ARG A 36 -1.55 2.82 -13.32
C ARG A 36 -1.83 2.84 -11.83
N LEU A 37 -0.87 2.37 -11.05
CA LEU A 37 -0.92 2.50 -9.61
C LEU A 37 -0.45 3.90 -9.20
N LYS A 38 -1.17 4.53 -8.28
CA LYS A 38 -0.73 5.76 -7.61
C LYS A 38 -0.77 5.51 -6.11
N ILE A 39 0.38 5.67 -5.47
CA ILE A 39 0.48 5.56 -4.01
C ILE A 39 0.86 6.93 -3.47
N ARG A 40 0.14 7.33 -2.41
CA ARG A 40 0.47 8.50 -1.62
C ARG A 40 0.90 8.03 -0.25
N PHE A 41 2.09 8.43 0.16
CA PHE A 41 2.62 8.12 1.50
C PHE A 41 3.18 9.39 2.12
N LYS A 42 3.14 9.50 3.44
CA LYS A 42 3.69 10.64 4.18
C LYS A 42 4.59 10.10 5.29
N GLN A 43 5.84 10.53 5.29
CA GLN A 43 6.70 10.33 6.45
C GLN A 43 6.34 11.40 7.48
N VAL A 44 5.72 10.99 8.58
CA VAL A 44 5.44 11.89 9.70
C VAL A 44 6.61 11.80 10.67
N VAL A 45 7.32 12.90 10.85
CA VAL A 45 8.23 13.05 11.99
C VAL A 45 7.38 13.49 13.18
N LEU A 46 7.47 12.75 14.28
CA LEU A 46 6.92 13.19 15.56
C LEU A 46 7.75 14.39 16.04
N ILE A 47 7.35 15.59 15.64
CA ILE A 47 7.93 16.81 16.19
C ILE A 47 7.29 16.98 17.57
N PHE A 48 8.12 16.87 18.61
CA PHE A 48 7.81 17.06 20.02
C PHE A 48 6.92 18.31 20.25
N SER A 49 5.60 18.14 20.29
CA SER A 49 4.73 19.05 21.03
C SER A 49 4.74 18.56 22.47
N TRP A 50 5.51 19.25 23.30
CA TRP A 50 5.71 18.94 24.71
C TRP A 50 4.37 19.04 25.45
N ILE A 51 3.66 17.92 25.66
CA ILE A 51 2.83 17.68 26.84
C ILE A 51 2.44 16.18 26.87
N LEU A 52 2.70 15.59 28.04
CA LEU A 52 2.29 14.28 28.56
C LEU A 52 3.09 13.04 28.11
N ILE A 53 3.97 12.66 29.04
CA ILE A 53 4.78 11.45 29.18
C ILE A 53 3.95 10.18 28.98
N TYR A 54 4.33 9.31 28.04
CA TYR A 54 4.46 7.85 28.23
C TYR A 54 5.44 7.25 27.20
N LEU A 55 6.48 6.59 27.71
CA LEU A 55 7.39 5.63 27.06
C LEU A 55 7.54 5.73 25.52
N THR A 56 8.39 6.64 25.07
CA THR A 56 8.77 6.78 23.65
C THR A 56 9.78 5.69 23.28
N PHE A 57 9.41 4.77 22.39
CA PHE A 57 10.41 4.03 21.61
C PHE A 57 10.66 4.81 20.32
N SER A 58 11.83 5.45 20.24
CA SER A 58 12.29 6.13 19.03
C SER A 58 12.66 5.11 17.97
N LEU A 59 11.93 5.07 16.85
CA LEU A 59 12.47 4.57 15.59
C LEU A 59 13.11 5.76 14.88
N TYR A 60 14.44 5.88 15.04
CA TYR A 60 15.31 6.68 14.19
C TYR A 60 14.98 6.35 12.73
N HIS A 61 14.71 7.34 11.88
CA HIS A 61 15.29 7.48 10.53
C HIS A 61 14.87 8.86 9.97
N ASP A 62 15.80 9.83 9.98
CA ASP A 62 15.71 11.13 9.30
C ASP A 62 15.77 11.00 7.76
N LEU A 63 16.00 9.79 7.24
CA LEU A 63 16.04 9.48 5.82
C LEU A 63 15.75 7.99 5.65
N ILE A 64 14.66 7.65 4.94
CA ILE A 64 14.45 6.31 4.42
C ILE A 64 15.34 6.20 3.19
N SER A 65 16.38 5.36 3.22
CA SER A 65 17.27 5.17 2.09
C SER A 65 16.92 3.93 1.28
N GLY A 66 16.96 4.05 -0.06
CA GLY A 66 16.77 2.91 -0.96
C GLY A 66 15.41 2.22 -0.79
N LEU A 67 14.35 3.01 -0.62
CA LEU A 67 12.99 2.50 -0.59
C LEU A 67 12.69 1.79 -1.91
N LYS A 68 12.23 0.55 -1.79
CA LYS A 68 11.82 -0.32 -2.88
C LYS A 68 10.35 -0.67 -2.73
N TYR A 69 9.64 -0.68 -3.84
CA TYR A 69 8.33 -1.28 -3.94
C TYR A 69 8.46 -2.69 -4.50
N LEU A 70 7.88 -3.65 -3.77
CA LEU A 70 7.82 -5.05 -4.15
C LEU A 70 6.37 -5.44 -4.36
N HIS A 71 6.10 -6.00 -5.53
CA HIS A 71 4.78 -6.43 -5.95
C HIS A 71 4.85 -7.86 -6.43
N GLN A 72 4.10 -8.76 -5.82
CA GLN A 72 4.04 -10.17 -6.21
C GLN A 72 2.61 -10.55 -6.52
N VAL A 73 2.39 -11.07 -7.73
CA VAL A 73 1.10 -11.56 -8.19
C VAL A 73 1.09 -13.08 -8.18
N LYS A 74 0.08 -13.65 -7.53
CA LYS A 74 -0.16 -15.09 -7.49
C LYS A 74 -1.52 -15.41 -8.07
N ARG A 75 -1.61 -16.49 -8.84
CA ARG A 75 -2.86 -17.03 -9.35
C ARG A 75 -3.02 -18.46 -8.84
N LYS A 76 -4.14 -18.73 -8.15
CA LYS A 76 -4.40 -20.05 -7.52
C LYS A 76 -3.21 -20.54 -6.67
N GLY A 77 -2.54 -19.63 -5.97
CA GLY A 77 -1.36 -19.92 -5.14
C GLY A 77 -0.02 -19.98 -5.90
N ILE A 78 -0.01 -20.01 -7.23
CA ILE A 78 1.19 -20.08 -8.05
C ILE A 78 1.68 -18.66 -8.38
N PRO A 79 2.97 -18.31 -8.17
CA PRO A 79 3.51 -17.03 -8.58
C PRO A 79 3.44 -16.89 -10.11
N VAL A 80 2.87 -15.79 -10.59
CA VAL A 80 2.75 -15.51 -12.03
C VAL A 80 3.50 -14.25 -12.44
N ASP A 81 3.69 -13.31 -11.52
CA ASP A 81 4.46 -12.09 -11.77
C ASP A 81 5.11 -11.57 -10.48
N ARG A 82 6.24 -10.88 -10.65
CA ARG A 82 6.95 -10.19 -9.57
C ARG A 82 7.65 -8.96 -10.12
N VAL A 83 7.31 -7.81 -9.56
CA VAL A 83 7.92 -6.52 -9.87
C VAL A 83 8.64 -6.00 -8.63
N GLU A 84 9.85 -5.50 -8.85
CA GLU A 84 10.65 -4.78 -7.86
C GLU A 84 11.07 -3.45 -8.47
N GLU A 85 10.62 -2.34 -7.87
CA GLU A 85 10.91 -1.00 -8.35
C GLU A 85 11.64 -0.19 -7.27
N MET A 86 12.85 0.29 -7.59
CA MET A 86 13.58 1.22 -6.75
C MET A 86 12.91 2.60 -6.81
N LEU A 87 12.53 3.12 -5.65
CA LEU A 87 11.88 4.42 -5.51
C LEU A 87 12.86 5.52 -5.10
N GLY A 88 13.95 5.14 -4.43
CA GLY A 88 15.01 6.04 -3.98
C GLY A 88 14.90 6.37 -2.50
N SER A 89 15.47 7.50 -2.10
CA SER A 89 15.53 7.91 -0.69
C SER A 89 14.54 9.03 -0.38
N TYR A 90 13.86 8.94 0.76
CA TYR A 90 12.81 9.86 1.18
C TYR A 90 13.08 10.39 2.59
N GLY A 91 13.14 11.70 2.74
CA GLY A 91 13.28 12.35 4.04
C GLY A 91 11.93 12.70 4.68
N PRO A 92 11.94 13.24 5.91
CA PRO A 92 10.84 13.94 6.53
C PRO A 92 10.24 15.00 5.60
N SER A 93 8.92 14.98 5.46
CA SER A 93 8.21 16.03 4.74
C SER A 93 6.84 16.27 5.35
N GLU A 94 6.51 17.54 5.57
CA GLU A 94 5.16 17.94 5.97
C GLU A 94 4.12 17.62 4.88
N THR A 95 4.57 17.55 3.63
CA THR A 95 3.74 17.21 2.47
C THR A 95 3.89 15.73 2.08
N PRO A 96 2.80 15.02 1.76
CA PRO A 96 2.88 13.64 1.28
C PRO A 96 3.63 13.52 -0.05
N TYR A 97 4.39 12.44 -0.20
CA TYR A 97 4.99 12.04 -1.46
C TYR A 97 3.97 11.29 -2.33
N ASP A 98 3.88 11.67 -3.61
CA ASP A 98 3.09 10.97 -4.62
C ASP A 98 4.02 10.15 -5.51
N LYS A 99 3.96 8.81 -5.44
CA LYS A 99 4.60 7.92 -6.40
C LYS A 99 3.59 7.46 -7.44
N ARG A 100 3.93 7.66 -8.70
CA ARG A 100 3.20 7.14 -9.85
C ARG A 100 4.02 6.02 -10.47
N PHE A 101 3.44 4.83 -10.54
CA PHE A 101 4.05 3.69 -11.19
C PHE A 101 3.88 3.81 -12.72
N LEU A 102 4.70 3.05 -13.45
CA LEU A 102 4.54 2.92 -14.88
C LEU A 102 3.16 2.32 -15.20
N PRO A 103 2.56 2.67 -16.35
CA PRO A 103 1.34 2.03 -16.79
C PRO A 103 1.57 0.53 -17.03
N GLU A 104 0.66 -0.29 -16.53
CA GLU A 104 0.64 -1.74 -16.73
C GLU A 104 -0.60 -2.14 -17.54
N GLU A 105 -0.46 -3.16 -18.38
CA GLU A 105 -1.56 -3.72 -19.15
C GLU A 105 -2.12 -4.95 -18.46
N ALA A 106 -3.44 -4.96 -18.21
CA ALA A 106 -4.12 -6.11 -17.63
C ALA A 106 -4.06 -7.31 -18.60
N PRO A 107 -3.70 -8.52 -18.13
CA PRO A 107 -3.52 -9.67 -19.02
C PRO A 107 -4.85 -10.04 -19.70
N ALA A 108 -4.77 -10.43 -20.98
CA ALA A 108 -5.95 -10.65 -21.81
C ALA A 108 -6.14 -12.09 -22.28
N GLY A 109 -7.39 -12.43 -22.59
CA GLY A 109 -7.77 -13.72 -23.15
C GLY A 109 -8.41 -14.65 -22.13
N LEU A 110 -9.10 -15.68 -22.65
CA LEU A 110 -9.93 -16.59 -21.85
C LEU A 110 -9.16 -17.20 -20.67
N LEU A 111 -7.90 -17.56 -20.89
CA LEU A 111 -7.03 -18.16 -19.90
C LEU A 111 -6.48 -17.16 -18.88
N ALA A 112 -6.48 -15.85 -19.15
CA ALA A 112 -5.98 -14.82 -18.23
C ALA A 112 -7.05 -14.29 -17.27
N ARG A 113 -8.33 -14.60 -17.49
CA ARG A 113 -9.43 -14.11 -16.64
C ARG A 113 -9.44 -14.80 -15.26
N GLY A 114 -9.98 -14.09 -14.28
CA GLY A 114 -10.18 -14.58 -12.90
C GLY A 114 -9.41 -13.79 -11.84
N LYS A 115 -9.36 -14.36 -10.63
CA LYS A 115 -8.79 -13.71 -9.45
C LYS A 115 -7.29 -13.95 -9.31
N TYR A 116 -6.59 -12.88 -8.96
CA TYR A 116 -5.17 -12.81 -8.68
C TYR A 116 -5.00 -12.26 -7.27
N ASN A 117 -4.24 -12.97 -6.44
CA ASN A 117 -3.84 -12.49 -5.13
C ASN A 117 -2.56 -11.70 -5.29
N VAL A 118 -2.61 -10.43 -4.93
CA VAL A 118 -1.48 -9.52 -5.02
C VAL A 118 -0.98 -9.25 -3.61
N LYS A 119 0.34 -9.36 -3.43
CA LYS A 119 1.02 -8.92 -2.22
C LYS A 119 1.95 -7.77 -2.57
N SER A 120 1.72 -6.63 -1.95
CA SER A 120 2.48 -5.41 -2.16
C SER A 120 3.17 -5.01 -0.85
N LYS A 121 4.43 -4.58 -0.95
CA LYS A 121 5.17 -4.08 0.21
C LYS A 121 6.20 -3.02 -0.16
N PHE A 122 6.50 -2.15 0.80
CA PHE A 122 7.60 -1.21 0.77
C PHE A 122 8.70 -1.68 1.73
N VAL A 123 9.92 -1.76 1.21
CA VAL A 123 11.09 -2.22 1.97
C VAL A 123 12.26 -1.29 1.67
N ASP A 124 13.02 -0.89 2.68
CA ASP A 124 14.23 -0.08 2.49
C ASP A 124 15.50 -0.93 2.34
N ASP A 125 16.66 -0.29 2.22
CA ASP A 125 17.96 -0.99 2.13
C ASP A 125 18.35 -1.70 3.43
N ASP A 126 17.83 -1.26 4.58
CA ASP A 126 18.03 -1.90 5.89
C ASP A 126 17.14 -3.15 6.08
N GLY A 127 16.26 -3.43 5.12
CA GLY A 127 15.33 -4.55 5.14
C GLY A 127 14.08 -4.31 5.99
N ILE A 128 13.86 -3.07 6.44
CA ILE A 128 12.68 -2.68 7.21
C ILE A 128 11.48 -2.63 6.27
N ILE A 129 10.41 -3.33 6.65
CA ILE A 129 9.14 -3.30 5.94
C ILE A 129 8.33 -2.12 6.49
N HIS A 130 8.21 -1.06 5.71
CA HIS A 130 7.47 0.16 6.08
C HIS A 130 5.97 0.00 5.94
N LEU A 131 5.54 -0.83 4.98
CA LEU A 131 4.14 -1.12 4.74
C LEU A 131 4.03 -2.42 3.93
N GLU A 132 3.10 -3.29 4.32
CA GLU A 132 2.77 -4.52 3.60
C GLU A 132 1.26 -4.70 3.57
N TRP A 133 0.71 -4.99 2.39
CA TRP A 133 -0.71 -5.28 2.24
C TRP A 133 -0.95 -6.34 1.17
N SER A 134 -2.09 -7.02 1.32
CA SER A 134 -2.59 -7.96 0.32
C SER A 134 -3.91 -7.46 -0.23
N TRP A 135 -4.12 -7.67 -1.52
CA TRP A 135 -5.33 -7.28 -2.22
C TRP A 135 -5.62 -8.25 -3.36
N VAL A 136 -6.87 -8.26 -3.81
CA VAL A 136 -7.30 -9.16 -4.90
C VAL A 136 -7.56 -8.33 -6.14
N MET A 137 -6.95 -8.75 -7.25
CA MET A 137 -7.23 -8.22 -8.58
C MET A 137 -8.07 -9.23 -9.35
N GLU A 138 -9.19 -8.82 -9.93
CA GLU A 138 -10.06 -9.70 -10.71
C GLU A 138 -10.12 -9.24 -12.16
N ILE A 139 -9.60 -10.06 -13.08
CA ILE A 139 -9.62 -9.78 -14.51
C ILE A 139 -10.89 -10.36 -15.13
N LYS A 140 -11.72 -9.49 -15.72
CA LYS A 140 -12.97 -9.85 -16.41
C LYS A 140 -12.97 -9.39 -17.86
N LYS A 141 -13.80 -10.03 -18.68
CA LYS A 141 -14.05 -9.60 -20.07
C LYS A 141 -14.77 -8.25 -20.13
N ASP A 142 -15.75 -8.08 -19.24
CA ASP A 142 -16.64 -6.94 -19.16
C ASP A 142 -16.73 -6.48 -17.71
N TRP A 143 -17.13 -5.23 -17.48
CA TRP A 143 -17.21 -4.62 -16.14
C TRP A 143 -18.35 -5.18 -15.29
N SER A 144 -19.24 -5.99 -15.89
CA SER A 144 -20.42 -6.61 -15.27
C SER A 144 -20.10 -7.85 -14.42
#